data_AF-A0A662V1L2-F1
#
_entry.id   AF-A0A662V1L2-F1
#
_cell.length_a   1.000
_cell.length_b   1.000
_cell.length_c   1.000
_cell.angle_alpha   90.00
_cell.angle_beta   90.00
_cell.angle_gamma   90.00
#
_symmetry.space_group_name_H-M   'P 1'
#
loop_
_entity.id
_entity.type
_entity.pdbx_description
1 polymer ?
#
loop_
_entity_poly.entity_id
_entity_poly.type
_entity_poly.pdbx_seq_one_letter_code
_entity_poly.pdbx_strand_id
1 'polypeptide(L)'
;MYKKEVEFEGVIVGFESPPGFEYRKAVYLQGSYDGESASFYVLIPDDMYERFISMGVGRMINGRGSIISMEPIIIDASIVQGG
;
A
#
# COMPACT_ATOMS: atom_id res chain seq x y z
N MET A 1 2.97 18.86 5.87
CA MET A 1 2.39 17.58 5.41
C MET A 1 2.55 17.51 3.91
N TYR A 2 3.46 16.65 3.42
CA TYR A 2 3.47 16.31 1.99
C TYR A 2 2.19 15.50 1.74
N LYS A 3 1.38 15.91 0.77
CA LYS A 3 0.21 15.16 0.29
C LYS A 3 0.27 15.22 -1.22
N LYS A 4 1.07 14.32 -1.81
CA LYS A 4 1.07 14.09 -3.25
C LYS A 4 0.15 12.91 -3.50
N GLU A 5 -0.90 13.12 -4.28
CA GLU A 5 -1.74 12.04 -4.77
C GLU A 5 -1.00 11.27 -5.85
N VAL A 6 -1.04 9.94 -5.75
CA VAL A 6 -0.37 9.03 -6.68
C VAL A 6 -1.28 7.86 -7.03
N GLU A 7 -1.10 7.33 -8.23
CA GLU A 7 -1.58 6.00 -8.59
C GLU A 7 -0.50 4.98 -8.25
N PHE A 8 -0.90 3.82 -7.74
CA PHE A 8 0.02 2.73 -7.45
C PHE A 8 -0.51 1.40 -7.99
N GLU A 9 0.41 0.53 -8.34
CA GLU A 9 0.15 -0.87 -8.63
C GLU A 9 1.30 -1.72 -8.10
N GLY A 10 1.03 -2.89 -7.54
CA GLY A 10 2.08 -3.71 -6.98
C GLY A 10 1.60 -5.07 -6.50
N VAL A 11 2.56 -5.99 -6.40
CA VAL A 11 2.32 -7.32 -5.86
C VAL A 11 2.50 -7.26 -4.36
N ILE A 12 1.54 -7.80 -3.61
CA ILE A 12 1.66 -7.95 -2.16
C ILE A 12 2.79 -8.93 -1.87
N VAL A 13 3.84 -8.44 -1.20
CA VAL A 13 4.97 -9.25 -0.75
C VAL A 13 4.93 -9.50 0.77
N GLY A 14 4.15 -8.71 1.52
CA GLY A 14 4.04 -8.85 2.97
C GLY A 14 2.82 -8.15 3.56
N PHE A 15 2.44 -8.60 4.76
CA PHE A 15 1.38 -8.01 5.59
C PHE A 15 2.02 -7.52 6.89
N GLU A 16 2.58 -6.32 6.86
CA GLU A 16 3.30 -5.73 7.97
C GLU A 16 3.10 -4.21 7.99
N SER A 17 3.14 -3.61 9.18
CA SER A 17 2.97 -2.18 9.37
C SER A 17 4.32 -1.46 9.29
N PRO A 18 4.40 -0.29 8.62
CA PRO A 18 5.62 0.49 8.61
C PRO A 18 5.89 1.12 10.00
N PRO A 19 7.16 1.47 10.30
CA PRO A 19 7.51 2.17 11.54
C PRO A 19 6.68 3.44 11.75
N GLY A 20 6.15 3.63 12.96
CA GLY A 20 5.31 4.77 13.32
C GLY A 20 3.83 4.64 12.90
N PHE A 21 3.45 3.52 12.28
CA PHE A 21 2.07 3.21 11.88
C PHE A 21 1.62 1.82 12.36
N GLU A 22 2.12 1.37 13.51
CA GLU A 22 1.86 0.04 14.07
C GLU A 22 0.37 -0.20 14.38
N TYR A 23 -0.42 0.86 14.51
CA TYR A 23 -1.87 0.85 14.73
C TYR A 23 -2.69 0.87 13.43
N ARG A 24 -2.05 0.98 12.26
CA ARG A 24 -2.70 0.97 10.94
C ARG A 24 -2.39 -0.33 10.22
N LYS A 25 -3.42 -0.90 9.59
CA LYS A 25 -3.28 -2.05 8.68
C LYS A 25 -2.59 -1.60 7.40
N ALA A 26 -1.59 -2.37 6.98
CA ALA A 26 -0.80 -2.06 5.80
C ALA A 26 -0.35 -3.32 5.07
N VAL A 27 -0.11 -3.18 3.78
CA VAL A 27 0.54 -4.18 2.96
C VAL A 27 1.86 -3.62 2.44
N TYR A 28 2.86 -4.48 2.33
CA TYR A 28 4.11 -4.16 1.68
C TYR A 28 4.03 -4.63 0.23
N LEU A 29 4.26 -3.71 -0.70
CA LEU A 29 4.15 -3.93 -2.14
C LEU A 29 5.52 -3.88 -2.81
N GLN A 30 5.70 -4.74 -3.81
CA GLN A 30 6.71 -4.58 -4.85
C GLN A 30 6.00 -4.16 -6.14
N GLY A 31 6.27 -2.97 -6.65
CA GLY A 31 5.53 -2.46 -7.81
C GLY A 31 5.97 -1.08 -8.27
N SER A 32 5.01 -0.27 -8.66
CA SER A 32 5.23 1.11 -9.09
C SER A 32 4.22 2.08 -8.48
N TYR A 33 4.63 3.33 -8.31
CA TYR A 33 3.72 4.46 -8.08
C TYR A 33 4.13 5.62 -8.99
N ASP A 34 3.19 6.31 -9.63
CA ASP A 34 3.46 7.36 -10.63
C ASP A 34 4.48 6.94 -11.73
N GLY A 35 4.55 5.64 -12.06
CA GLY A 35 5.50 5.08 -13.01
C GLY A 35 6.92 4.82 -12.48
N GLU A 36 7.20 5.16 -11.22
CA GLU A 36 8.47 4.83 -10.55
C GLU A 36 8.40 3.44 -9.93
N SER A 37 9.34 2.56 -10.28
CA SER A 37 9.43 1.22 -9.69
C SER A 37 10.07 1.27 -8.30
N ALA A 38 9.38 0.76 -7.29
CA ALA A 38 9.84 0.77 -5.90
C ALA A 38 9.16 -0.31 -5.05
N SER A 39 9.68 -0.49 -3.84
CA SER A 39 9.04 -1.25 -2.77
C SER A 39 8.51 -0.26 -1.73
N PHE A 40 7.24 -0.38 -1.37
CA PHE A 40 6.57 0.63 -0.53
C PHE A 40 5.42 0.05 0.27
N TYR A 41 5.04 0.79 1.32
CA TYR A 41 3.90 0.43 2.16
C TYR A 41 2.65 1.13 1.67
N VAL A 42 1.53 0.42 1.73
CA VAL A 42 0.20 0.98 1.50
C VAL A 42 -0.62 0.76 2.75
N LEU A 43 -1.11 1.84 3.37
CA LEU A 43 -2.09 1.76 4.45
C LEU A 43 -3.46 1.45 3.83
N ILE A 44 -4.13 0.43 4.37
CA ILE A 44 -5.32 -0.17 3.75
C ILE A 44 -6.49 -0.08 4.75
N PRO A 45 -7.72 0.21 4.31
CA PRO A 45 -8.92 0.09 5.13
C PRO A 45 -9.13 -1.34 5.66
N ASP A 46 -9.68 -1.48 6.88
CA ASP A 46 -9.79 -2.79 7.55
C ASP A 46 -10.55 -3.85 6.73
N ASP A 47 -11.63 -3.45 6.07
CA ASP A 47 -12.45 -4.34 5.22
C ASP A 47 -11.65 -4.90 4.02
N MET A 48 -10.81 -4.07 3.41
CA MET A 48 -9.94 -4.49 2.31
C MET A 48 -8.75 -5.31 2.80
N TYR A 49 -8.22 -5.01 3.99
CA TYR A 49 -7.11 -5.76 4.57
C TYR A 49 -7.48 -7.23 4.83
N GLU A 50 -8.63 -7.47 5.46
CA GLU A 50 -9.14 -8.82 5.72
C GLU A 50 -9.39 -9.60 4.42
N ARG A 51 -9.82 -8.91 3.36
CA ARG A 51 -9.91 -9.53 2.04
C ARG A 51 -8.53 -9.92 1.51
N PHE A 52 -7.55 -9.02 1.54
CA PHE A 52 -6.22 -9.29 1.01
C PHE A 52 -5.48 -10.37 1.77
N ILE A 53 -5.56 -10.37 3.11
CA ILE A 53 -4.90 -11.40 3.93
C ILE A 53 -5.47 -12.79 3.65
N SER A 54 -6.78 -12.90 3.39
CA SER A 54 -7.43 -14.16 3.00
C SER A 54 -6.93 -14.72 1.66
N MET A 55 -6.47 -13.84 0.75
CA MET A 55 -5.96 -14.22 -0.57
C MET A 55 -4.46 -14.51 -0.59
N GLY A 56 -3.74 -14.07 0.45
CA GLY A 56 -2.31 -14.26 0.63
C GLY A 56 -1.42 -13.32 -0.19
N VAL A 57 -0.11 -13.53 -0.05
CA VAL A 57 0.93 -12.83 -0.82
C VAL A 57 0.94 -13.29 -2.30
N GLY A 58 1.58 -12.50 -3.17
CA GLY A 58 1.67 -12.77 -4.61
C GLY A 58 0.50 -12.21 -5.43
N ARG A 59 -0.43 -11.51 -4.79
CA ARG A 59 -1.58 -10.87 -5.43
C ARG A 59 -1.24 -9.49 -5.95
N MET A 60 -1.65 -9.21 -7.18
CA MET A 60 -1.58 -7.89 -7.79
C MET A 60 -2.72 -7.03 -7.24
N ILE A 61 -2.38 -5.85 -6.72
CA ILE A 61 -3.35 -4.82 -6.35
C ILE A 61 -2.99 -3.50 -7.01
N ASN A 62 -3.97 -2.62 -7.14
CA ASN A 62 -3.78 -1.26 -7.62
C ASN A 62 -4.70 -0.29 -6.87
N GLY A 63 -4.43 0.99 -6.99
CA GLY A 63 -5.20 1.99 -6.29
C GLY A 63 -4.69 3.40 -6.45
N ARG A 64 -5.28 4.27 -5.62
CA ARG A 64 -4.93 5.68 -5.49
C ARG A 64 -4.78 6.01 -4.02
N GLY A 65 -3.84 6.90 -3.72
CA GLY A 65 -3.61 7.33 -2.35
C GLY A 65 -2.73 8.56 -2.27
N SER A 66 -2.49 9.02 -1.05
CA SER A 66 -1.56 10.11 -0.78
C SER A 66 -0.25 9.58 -0.21
N ILE A 67 0.88 10.01 -0.77
CA ILE A 67 2.18 9.80 -0.13
C ILE A 67 2.20 10.61 1.18
N ILE A 68 2.39 9.92 2.30
CA ILE A 68 2.49 10.52 3.64
C ILE A 68 3.89 10.44 4.25
N SER A 69 4.77 9.59 3.70
CA SER A 69 6.18 9.48 4.04
C SER A 69 6.97 9.05 2.79
N MET A 70 8.21 9.53 2.65
CA MET A 70 9.15 9.13 1.60
C MET A 70 10.27 8.21 2.12
N GLU A 71 10.48 8.17 3.44
CA GLU A 71 11.55 7.38 4.09
C GLU A 71 11.02 6.66 5.35
N PRO A 72 10.45 5.44 5.24
CA PRO A 72 10.17 4.71 3.99
C PRO A 72 8.98 5.32 3.23
N ILE A 73 8.78 4.88 1.99
CA ILE A 73 7.64 5.29 1.17
C ILE A 73 6.36 4.66 1.75
N ILE A 74 5.41 5.52 2.13
CA ILE A 74 4.12 5.12 2.70
C ILE A 74 3.01 5.87 1.97
N ILE A 75 2.06 5.13 1.42
CA ILE A 75 0.88 5.64 0.73
C ILE A 75 -0.35 5.35 1.59
N ASP A 76 -1.14 6.38 1.90
CA ASP A 76 -2.46 6.23 2.53
C ASP A 76 -3.52 6.05 1.43
N ALA A 77 -4.01 4.82 1.24
CA ALA A 77 -4.91 4.51 0.14
C ALA A 77 -6.31 5.10 0.37
N SER A 78 -6.80 5.86 -0.61
CA SER A 78 -8.19 6.30 -0.69
C SER A 78 -9.05 5.33 -1.50
N ILE A 79 -8.44 4.66 -2.48
CA ILE A 79 -9.05 3.62 -3.30
C ILE A 79 -8.03 2.50 -3.43
N VAL A 80 -8.46 1.26 -3.19
CA VAL A 80 -7.64 0.09 -3.44
C VAL A 80 -8.50 -1.04 -3.97
N GLN A 81 -8.01 -1.72 -5.00
CA GLN A 81 -8.67 -2.84 -5.66
C GLN A 81 -7.64 -3.94 -5.93
N GLY A 82 -8.11 -5.19 -5.94
CA GLY A 82 -7.25 -6.35 -6.11
C GLY A 82 -8.10 -7.57 -6.44
N GLY A 83 -7.55 -8.43 -7.30
CA GLY A 83 -8.18 -9.66 -7.79
C GLY A 83 -8.32 -10.71 -6.70
#